data_AF-A0A7S7LEJ2-F1
#
_entry.id   AF-A0A7S7LEJ2-F1
#
_cell.length_a   1.000
_cell.length_b   1.000
_cell.length_c   1.000
_cell.angle_alpha   90.00
_cell.angle_beta   90.00
_cell.angle_gamma   90.00
#
_symmetry.space_group_name_H-M   'P 1'
#
loop_
_entity.id
_entity.type
_entity.pdbx_description
1 polymer ?
#
loop_
_entity_poly.entity_id
_entity_poly.type
_entity_poly.pdbx_seq_one_letter_code
_entity_poly.pdbx_strand_id
1 'polypeptide(L)'
;MGVPDFLQDKSNPAGYVFQSAQEFALDSIRLVRRCTKPDAKEFRNVAYACTVGFFLMGFIGYSVKLVFIPINNIIMGGQAP
;
A
#
# COMPACT_ATOMS: atom_id res chain seq x y z
N MET A 1 -5.13 -7.78 -27.74
CA MET A 1 -4.83 -8.93 -26.88
C MET A 1 -6.00 -9.90 -27.03
N GLY A 2 -5.88 -10.86 -27.94
CA GLY A 2 -6.96 -11.80 -28.24
C GLY A 2 -7.04 -12.83 -27.12
N VAL A 3 -8.07 -12.73 -26.29
CA VAL A 3 -8.40 -13.76 -25.31
C VAL A 3 -9.07 -14.93 -26.03
N PRO A 4 -8.78 -16.19 -25.65
CA PRO A 4 -9.38 -17.36 -26.30
C PRO A 4 -10.90 -17.34 -26.18
N ASP A 5 -11.60 -17.71 -27.26
CA ASP A 5 -13.07 -17.62 -27.40
C ASP A 5 -13.85 -18.32 -26.27
N PHE A 6 -13.26 -19.34 -25.63
CA PHE A 6 -13.84 -20.03 -24.47
C PHE A 6 -14.09 -19.12 -23.25
N LEU A 7 -13.25 -18.09 -23.04
CA LEU A 7 -13.43 -17.15 -21.93
C LEU A 7 -14.48 -16.06 -22.23
N GLN A 8 -14.88 -15.94 -23.50
CA GLN A 8 -15.93 -15.03 -23.94
C GLN A 8 -17.30 -15.74 -23.99
N ASP A 9 -17.32 -17.06 -23.82
CA ASP A 9 -18.54 -17.85 -23.76
C ASP A 9 -19.20 -17.74 -22.37
N LYS A 10 -20.36 -17.07 -22.34
CA LYS A 10 -21.19 -16.89 -21.12
C LYS A 10 -21.80 -18.20 -20.60
N SER A 11 -21.75 -19.28 -21.38
CA SER A 11 -22.34 -20.57 -20.99
C SER A 11 -21.47 -21.39 -20.03
N ASN A 12 -20.18 -21.06 -19.89
CA ASN A 12 -19.25 -21.74 -18.99
C ASN A 12 -19.00 -20.90 -17.71
N PRO A 13 -19.01 -21.49 -16.50
CA PRO A 13 -18.76 -20.75 -15.26
C PRO A 13 -17.42 -19.99 -15.27
N ALA A 14 -16.39 -20.51 -15.94
CA ALA A 14 -15.10 -19.84 -16.07
C ALA A 14 -15.16 -18.59 -16.97
N GLY A 15 -15.91 -18.64 -18.07
CA GLY A 15 -16.09 -17.51 -18.99
C GLY A 15 -16.97 -16.40 -18.40
N TYR A 16 -18.03 -16.77 -17.66
CA TYR A 16 -18.88 -15.79 -16.96
C TYR A 16 -18.08 -14.94 -15.96
N VAL A 17 -17.27 -15.59 -15.11
CA VAL A 17 -16.45 -14.88 -14.11
C VAL A 17 -15.41 -14.00 -14.78
N PHE A 18 -14.76 -14.49 -15.84
CA PHE A 18 -13.77 -13.71 -16.58
C PHE A 18 -14.37 -12.46 -17.24
N GLN A 19 -15.52 -12.61 -17.91
CA GLN A 19 -16.22 -11.50 -18.54
C GLN A 19 -16.71 -10.47 -17.52
N SER A 20 -17.26 -10.91 -16.38
CA SER A 20 -17.66 -10.01 -15.29
C SER A 20 -16.47 -9.25 -14.69
N ALA A 21 -15.32 -9.90 -14.52
CA ALA A 21 -14.10 -9.23 -14.05
C ALA A 21 -13.60 -8.19 -15.06
N GLN A 22 -13.69 -8.47 -16.36
CA GLN A 22 -13.34 -7.53 -17.42
C GLN A 22 -14.27 -6.31 -17.43
N GLU A 23 -15.59 -6.52 -17.33
CA GLU A 23 -16.57 -5.44 -17.24
C GLU A 23 -16.35 -4.58 -15.99
N PHE A 24 -16.10 -5.21 -14.84
CA PHE A 24 -15.78 -4.52 -13.59
C PHE A 24 -14.50 -3.66 -13.70
N ALA A 25 -13.46 -4.17 -14.36
CA ALA A 25 -12.22 -3.42 -14.57
C ALA A 25 -12.45 -2.17 -15.43
N LEU A 26 -13.27 -2.29 -16.50
CA LEU A 26 -13.62 -1.17 -17.36
C LEU A 26 -14.43 -0.10 -16.59
N ASP A 27 -15.39 -0.51 -15.78
CA ASP A 27 -16.19 0.40 -14.96
C ASP A 27 -15.37 1.05 -13.83
N SER A 28 -14.42 0.33 -13.25
CA SER A 28 -13.47 0.88 -12.27
C SER A 28 -12.63 2.00 -12.87
N ILE A 29 -12.17 1.83 -14.12
CA ILE A 29 -11.41 2.87 -14.84
C ILE A 29 -12.29 4.10 -15.09
N ARG A 30 -13.55 3.90 -15.48
CA ARG A 30 -14.51 5.01 -15.68
C ARG A 30 -14.74 5.78 -14.39
N LEU A 31 -14.89 5.08 -13.27
CA LEU A 31 -15.04 5.69 -11.95
C LEU A 31 -13.84 6.56 -11.58
N VAL A 32 -12.62 6.02 -11.66
CA VAL A 32 -11.38 6.76 -11.32
C VAL A 32 -11.18 7.99 -12.21
N ARG A 33 -11.62 7.92 -13.48
CA ARG A 33 -11.61 9.08 -14.37
C ARG A 33 -12.64 10.16 -14.01
N ARG A 34 -13.74 9.79 -13.36
CA ARG A 34 -14.80 10.70 -12.88
C ARG A 34 -14.43 11.36 -11.55
N CYS A 35 -13.54 10.75 -10.76
CA CYS A 35 -13.07 11.31 -9.49
C CYS A 35 -12.30 12.62 -9.70
N THR A 36 -12.53 13.59 -8.81
CA THR A 36 -11.72 14.81 -8.73
C THR A 36 -10.31 14.44 -8.30
N LYS A 37 -9.35 14.66 -9.19
CA LYS A 37 -7.94 14.42 -8.89
C LYS A 37 -7.42 15.57 -8.01
N PRO A 38 -6.65 15.28 -6.96
CA PRO A 38 -6.10 16.31 -6.10
C PRO A 38 -5.21 17.24 -6.93
N ASP A 39 -5.30 18.54 -6.66
CA ASP A 39 -4.46 19.53 -7.32
C ASP A 39 -3.00 19.46 -6.81
N ALA A 40 -2.05 20.00 -7.57
CA ALA A 40 -0.64 20.02 -7.17
C ALA A 40 -0.41 20.69 -5.80
N LYS A 41 -1.22 21.70 -5.46
CA LYS A 41 -1.14 22.36 -4.14
C LYS A 41 -1.61 21.47 -3.01
N GLU A 42 -2.71 20.74 -3.20
CA GLU A 42 -3.26 19.82 -2.21
C GLU A 42 -2.31 18.65 -1.97
N PHE A 43 -1.77 18.09 -3.04
CA PHE A 43 -0.79 17.01 -2.96
C PHE A 43 0.46 17.44 -2.19
N ARG A 44 0.96 18.66 -2.42
CA ARG A 44 2.13 19.19 -1.70
C ARG A 44 1.86 19.36 -0.20
N ASN A 45 0.67 19.83 0.16
CA ASN A 45 0.29 19.99 1.58
C ASN A 45 0.21 18.63 2.30
N VAL A 46 -0.42 17.63 1.66
CA VAL A 46 -0.48 16.27 2.21
C VAL A 46 0.91 15.65 2.30
N ALA A 47 1.73 15.78 1.25
CA ALA A 47 3.09 15.28 1.23
C ALA A 47 3.94 15.90 2.35
N TYR A 48 3.79 17.21 2.60
CA TYR A 48 4.49 17.89 3.68
C TYR A 48 4.07 17.35 5.06
N ALA A 49 2.76 17.23 5.30
CA ALA A 49 2.24 16.66 6.54
C ALA A 49 2.71 15.21 6.78
N CYS A 50 2.65 14.36 5.74
CA CYS A 50 3.15 12.99 5.80
C CYS A 50 4.67 12.93 6.06
N THR A 51 5.44 13.79 5.42
CA THR A 51 6.90 13.85 5.59
C THR A 51 7.25 14.18 7.04
N VAL A 52 6.62 15.19 7.62
CA VAL A 52 6.81 15.57 9.04
C VAL A 52 6.44 14.40 9.96
N GLY A 53 5.28 13.76 9.73
CA GLY A 53 4.85 12.59 10.50
C GLY A 53 5.84 11.42 10.42
N PHE A 54 6.35 11.11 9.23
CA PHE A 54 7.34 10.05 9.02
C PHE A 54 8.64 10.33 9.78
N PHE A 55 9.13 11.58 9.73
CA PHE A 55 10.33 11.97 10.47
C PHE A 55 10.15 11.88 11.99
N LEU A 56 9.00 12.32 12.53
CA LEU A 56 8.72 12.19 13.97
C LEU A 56 8.64 10.73 14.41
N MET A 57 7.89 9.89 13.68
CA MET A 57 7.75 8.48 14.03
C MET A 57 9.08 7.73 13.89
N GLY A 58 9.86 8.05 12.85
CA GLY A 58 11.20 7.50 12.64
C GLY A 58 12.18 7.92 13.73
N PHE A 59 12.18 9.20 14.12
CA PHE A 59 13.08 9.73 15.14
C PHE A 59 12.79 9.15 16.53
N ILE A 60 11.51 9.03 16.90
CA ILE A 60 11.11 8.41 18.17
C ILE A 60 11.56 6.95 18.18
N GLY A 61 11.26 6.17 17.13
CA GLY A 61 11.66 4.77 17.05
C GLY A 61 13.18 4.57 17.08
N TYR A 62 13.95 5.42 16.40
CA TYR A 62 15.40 5.37 16.39
C TYR A 62 15.99 5.68 17.77
N SER A 63 15.53 6.76 18.41
CA SER A 63 16.02 7.18 19.73
C SER A 63 15.76 6.12 20.79
N VAL A 64 14.55 5.56 20.79
CA VAL A 64 14.15 4.48 21.70
C VAL A 64 15.04 3.25 21.49
N LYS A 65 15.25 2.83 20.23
CA LYS A 65 16.08 1.67 19.92
C LYS A 65 17.56 1.89 20.30
N LEU A 66 18.09 3.09 20.08
CA LEU A 66 19.45 3.44 20.48
C LEU A 66 19.69 3.33 21.99
N VAL A 67 18.71 3.71 22.81
CA VAL A 67 18.82 3.59 24.28
C VAL A 67 18.69 2.14 24.73
N PHE A 68 17.82 1.36 24.09
CA PHE A 68 17.61 -0.03 24.50
C PHE A 68 18.74 -0.99 24.11
N ILE A 69 19.50 -0.74 23.03
CA ILE A 69 20.65 -1.58 22.64
C ILE A 69 21.72 -1.70 23.75
N PRO A 70 22.28 -0.60 24.31
CA PRO A 70 23.27 -0.69 25.37
C PRO A 70 22.67 -1.24 26.66
N ILE A 71 21.43 -0.89 27.00
CA ILE A 71 20.73 -1.44 28.18
C ILE A 71 20.64 -2.97 28.08
N ASN A 72 20.21 -3.48 26.93
CA ASN A 72 20.10 -4.92 26.71
C ASN A 72 21.47 -5.61 26.71
N ASN A 73 22.50 -4.95 26.18
CA ASN A 73 23.88 -5.47 26.19
C ASN A 73 24.48 -5.51 27.61
N ILE A 74 24.19 -4.53 28.47
CA ILE A 74 24.65 -4.52 29.87
C ILE A 74 23.91 -5.57 30.71
N ILE A 75 22.59 -5.72 30.52
CA ILE A 75 21.79 -6.69 31.28
C ILE A 75 22.11 -8.12 30.86
N MET A 76 22.18 -8.40 29.54
CA MET A 76 22.48 -9.75 29.04
C MET A 76 23.98 -10.08 29.12
N GLY A 77 24.87 -9.09 29.09
CA GLY A 77 26.32 -9.29 29.27
C GLY A 77 26.72 -9.70 30.69
N GLY A 78 25.82 -9.58 31.67
CA GLY A 78 26.02 -10.04 33.05
C GLY A 78 25.65 -11.51 33.29
N GLN A 79 25.17 -12.23 32.25
CA GLN A 79 24.89 -13.67 32.29
C GLN A 79 25.92 -14.45 31.45
N ALA A 80 27.20 -14.25 31.75
CA ALA A 80 28.18 -15.29 31.47
C ALA A 80 28.05 -16.35 32.59
N PRO A 81 27.99 -17.65 32.29
CA PRO A 81 28.10 -18.69 33.32
C PRO A 81 29.42 -18.57 34.09
#